data_AF-A0A9E0G8R2-F1
#
_entry.id   AF-A0A9E0G8R2-F1
#
_cell.length_a   1.000
_cell.length_b   1.000
_cell.length_c   1.000
_cell.angle_alpha   90.00
_cell.angle_beta   90.00
_cell.angle_gamma   90.00
#
_symmetry.space_group_name_H-M   'P 1'
#
loop_
_entity.id
_entity.type
_entity.pdbx_description
1 polymer ?
#
loop_
_entity_poly.entity_id
_entity_poly.type
_entity_poly.pdbx_seq_one_letter_code
_entity_poly.pdbx_strand_id
1 'polypeptide(L)'
;MIDHYWNEMVTVALLGTDRRDPPAPPAGGLADLAADDPQPTPSQRLLQQVAGCTIVRRAGLVPGAPAATVAPPAADPRSVTPHSATTTWRRVVADWPVLEDEWVLAVIRSGRRLAPELVPPLLARHRTDATRHARVLAAAGPLGAWMIDWSPRLACSSQQPPVTELLAALPELPILPELQPLLAAPPAQVARTLAAGLSSAQLGGSHRAVLVNLLARMQASSLPAVARAIDRVDPSSPSIGLAFALAHLAHLRHHMLTELELA
;
A
#
# COMPACT_ATOMS: atom_id res chain seq x y z
N MET A 1 -26.60 1.65 -41.15
CA MET A 1 -27.56 2.69 -41.59
C MET A 1 -27.49 3.92 -40.69
N ILE A 2 -27.65 3.76 -39.36
CA ILE A 2 -27.57 4.88 -38.40
C ILE A 2 -26.17 5.52 -38.28
N ASP A 3 -25.09 4.74 -38.40
CA ASP A 3 -23.71 5.27 -38.33
C ASP A 3 -23.35 6.14 -39.54
N HIS A 4 -23.87 5.78 -40.72
CA HIS A 4 -23.69 6.58 -41.93
C HIS A 4 -24.44 7.91 -41.83
N TYR A 5 -25.70 7.85 -41.41
CA TYR A 5 -26.54 9.02 -41.15
C TYR A 5 -25.93 9.94 -40.07
N TRP A 6 -25.35 9.36 -39.01
CA TRP A 6 -24.60 10.11 -37.99
C TRP A 6 -23.42 10.88 -38.58
N ASN A 7 -22.62 10.24 -39.43
CA ASN A 7 -21.47 10.89 -40.07
C ASN A 7 -21.90 12.04 -40.99
N GLU A 8 -23.04 11.91 -41.68
CA GLU A 8 -23.60 13.00 -42.48
C GLU A 8 -24.05 14.19 -41.63
N MET A 9 -24.75 13.94 -40.51
CA MET A 9 -25.14 15.00 -39.57
C MET A 9 -23.93 15.71 -38.95
N VAL A 10 -22.88 14.98 -38.56
CA VAL A 10 -21.63 15.57 -38.08
C VAL A 10 -20.98 16.44 -39.15
N THR A 11 -20.99 15.99 -40.40
CA THR A 11 -20.46 16.77 -41.52
C THR A 11 -21.24 18.07 -41.73
N VAL A 12 -22.58 18.03 -41.65
CA VAL A 12 -23.41 19.25 -41.72
C VAL A 12 -23.16 20.17 -40.53
N ALA A 13 -23.04 19.62 -39.31
CA ALA A 13 -22.73 20.40 -38.11
C ALA A 13 -21.40 21.17 -38.22
N LEU A 14 -20.38 20.53 -38.81
CA LEU A 14 -19.06 21.14 -39.02
C LEU A 14 -19.04 22.20 -40.13
N LEU A 15 -19.85 22.03 -41.18
CA LEU A 15 -19.93 22.96 -42.30
C LEU A 15 -20.88 24.14 -42.05
N GLY A 16 -21.82 23.97 -41.13
CA GLY A 16 -22.89 24.91 -40.81
C GLY A 16 -24.15 24.68 -41.65
N THR A 17 -25.30 24.80 -41.02
CA THR A 17 -26.62 24.59 -41.63
C THR A 17 -26.99 25.64 -42.69
N ASP A 18 -26.34 26.80 -42.66
CA ASP A 18 -26.48 27.83 -43.70
C ASP A 18 -25.82 27.42 -45.03
N ARG A 19 -24.80 26.57 -44.98
CA ARG A 19 -24.04 26.11 -46.16
C ARG A 19 -24.49 24.76 -46.67
N ARG A 20 -25.12 23.95 -45.82
CA ARG A 20 -25.59 22.61 -46.16
C ARG A 20 -26.82 22.26 -45.34
N ASP A 21 -27.90 21.88 -46.01
CA ASP A 21 -29.11 21.46 -45.32
C ASP A 21 -28.88 20.10 -44.60
N PRO A 22 -29.43 19.90 -43.39
CA PRO A 22 -29.34 18.61 -42.69
C PRO A 22 -29.97 17.48 -43.51
N PRO A 23 -29.38 16.27 -43.52
CA PRO A 23 -29.95 15.14 -44.24
C PRO A 23 -31.36 14.80 -43.71
N ALA A 24 -32.22 14.30 -44.60
CA ALA A 24 -33.52 13.78 -44.20
C ALA A 24 -33.33 12.57 -43.24
N PRO A 25 -34.12 12.48 -42.15
CA PRO A 25 -34.00 11.37 -41.22
C PRO A 25 -34.39 10.05 -41.89
N PRO A 26 -33.74 8.94 -41.53
CA PRO A 26 -34.16 7.62 -42.00
C PRO A 26 -35.56 7.31 -41.48
N ALA A 27 -36.33 6.55 -42.27
CA ALA A 27 -37.70 6.18 -41.92
C ALA A 27 -37.79 5.48 -40.53
N GLY A 28 -38.86 5.74 -39.80
CA GLY A 28 -39.10 5.23 -38.43
C GLY A 28 -39.05 6.35 -37.38
N GLY A 29 -38.84 5.98 -36.12
CA GLY A 29 -39.02 6.90 -34.98
C GLY A 29 -38.17 8.19 -35.00
N LEU A 30 -37.07 8.23 -35.75
CA LEU A 30 -36.30 9.48 -35.97
C LEU A 30 -36.98 10.43 -36.96
N ALA A 31 -37.66 9.90 -37.98
CA ALA A 31 -38.47 10.68 -38.90
C ALA A 31 -39.75 11.17 -38.22
N ASP A 32 -40.37 10.34 -37.38
CA ASP A 32 -41.56 10.72 -36.60
C ASP A 32 -41.23 11.87 -35.63
N LEU A 33 -40.13 11.75 -34.88
CA LEU A 33 -39.65 12.82 -33.98
C LEU A 33 -39.34 14.13 -34.72
N ALA A 34 -38.84 14.05 -35.95
CA ALA A 34 -38.56 15.22 -36.76
C ALA A 34 -39.82 15.85 -37.39
N ALA A 35 -40.92 15.09 -37.47
CA ALA A 35 -42.20 15.55 -38.00
C ALA A 35 -43.09 16.23 -36.94
N ASP A 36 -42.78 16.05 -35.65
CA ASP A 36 -43.50 16.68 -34.53
C ASP A 36 -43.33 18.21 -34.46
N ASP A 37 -42.31 18.76 -35.13
CA ASP A 37 -42.12 20.20 -35.30
C ASP A 37 -42.59 20.61 -36.72
N PRO A 38 -43.67 21.40 -36.87
CA PRO A 38 -44.23 21.68 -38.18
C PRO A 38 -43.45 22.74 -39.00
N GLN A 39 -42.57 23.54 -38.39
CA GLN A 39 -41.71 24.51 -39.10
C GLN A 39 -40.32 24.70 -38.46
N PRO A 40 -39.50 23.65 -38.35
CA PRO A 40 -38.20 23.75 -37.73
C PRO A 40 -37.20 24.44 -38.66
N THR A 41 -36.41 25.34 -38.09
CA THR A 41 -35.22 25.85 -38.80
C THR A 41 -34.23 24.71 -39.09
N PRO A 42 -33.36 24.84 -40.10
CA PRO A 42 -32.33 23.83 -40.38
C PRO A 42 -31.48 23.46 -39.15
N SER A 43 -31.14 24.43 -38.31
CA SER A 43 -30.38 24.18 -37.07
C SER A 43 -31.18 23.39 -36.03
N GLN A 44 -32.48 23.64 -35.89
CA GLN A 44 -33.36 22.88 -34.99
C GLN A 44 -33.53 21.42 -35.45
N ARG A 45 -33.71 21.20 -36.76
CA ARG A 45 -33.75 19.86 -37.36
C ARG A 45 -32.49 19.07 -37.03
N LEU A 46 -31.31 19.67 -37.24
CA LEU A 46 -30.03 19.02 -36.96
C LEU A 46 -29.91 18.62 -35.47
N LEU A 47 -30.26 19.52 -34.55
CA LEU A 47 -30.18 19.25 -33.11
C LEU A 47 -31.14 18.14 -32.67
N GLN A 48 -32.38 18.15 -33.15
CA GLN A 48 -33.39 17.11 -32.86
C GLN A 48 -32.93 15.74 -33.37
N GLN A 49 -32.42 15.67 -34.61
CA GLN A 49 -31.91 14.43 -35.21
C GLN A 49 -30.65 13.91 -34.50
N VAL A 50 -29.73 14.79 -34.08
CA VAL A 50 -28.55 14.41 -33.29
C VAL A 50 -28.96 13.88 -31.91
N ALA A 51 -29.93 14.50 -31.25
CA ALA A 51 -30.45 14.05 -29.96
C ALA A 51 -31.10 12.66 -30.08
N GLY A 52 -32.00 12.48 -31.05
CA GLY A 52 -32.64 11.20 -31.33
C GLY A 52 -31.64 10.09 -31.69
N CYS A 53 -30.69 10.38 -32.57
CA CYS A 53 -29.65 9.41 -32.96
C CYS A 53 -28.75 9.03 -31.77
N THR A 54 -28.46 9.97 -30.87
CA THR A 54 -27.69 9.71 -29.64
C THR A 54 -28.44 8.77 -28.71
N ILE A 55 -29.76 8.96 -28.55
CA ILE A 55 -30.62 8.09 -27.75
C ILE A 55 -30.65 6.69 -28.36
N VAL A 56 -30.88 6.54 -29.67
CA VAL A 56 -30.90 5.23 -30.33
C VAL A 56 -29.57 4.49 -30.17
N ARG A 57 -28.44 5.20 -30.34
CA ARG A 57 -27.11 4.61 -30.18
C ARG A 57 -26.82 4.16 -28.75
N ARG A 58 -27.37 4.84 -27.74
CA ARG A 58 -27.21 4.46 -26.32
C ARG A 58 -28.22 3.40 -25.87
N ALA A 59 -29.46 3.49 -26.32
CA ALA A 59 -30.54 2.56 -25.99
C ALA A 59 -30.35 1.18 -26.64
N GLY A 60 -29.60 1.10 -27.73
CA GLY A 60 -29.19 -0.16 -28.36
C GLY A 60 -27.98 -0.85 -27.72
N LEU A 61 -27.36 -0.25 -26.69
CA LEU A 61 -26.25 -0.88 -25.99
C LEU A 61 -26.77 -1.94 -25.02
N VAL A 62 -26.68 -3.19 -25.44
CA VAL A 62 -26.83 -4.34 -24.55
C VAL A 62 -25.50 -4.51 -23.81
N PRO A 63 -25.51 -4.80 -22.49
CA PRO A 63 -24.30 -5.20 -21.79
C PRO A 63 -23.59 -6.30 -22.59
N GLY A 64 -22.27 -6.15 -22.78
CA GLY A 64 -21.47 -7.23 -23.35
C GLY A 64 -21.60 -8.50 -22.52
N ALA A 65 -21.16 -9.63 -23.08
CA ALA A 65 -21.10 -10.87 -22.32
C ALA A 65 -20.39 -10.64 -20.97
N PRO A 66 -20.91 -11.20 -19.86
CA PRO A 66 -20.28 -11.04 -18.56
C PRO A 66 -18.82 -11.50 -18.65
N ALA A 67 -17.91 -10.66 -18.17
CA ALA A 67 -16.51 -11.05 -18.08
C ALA A 67 -16.38 -12.30 -17.21
N ALA A 68 -15.48 -13.21 -17.59
CA ALA A 68 -15.21 -14.39 -16.79
C ALA A 68 -14.82 -13.97 -15.36
N THR A 69 -15.53 -14.50 -14.37
CA THR A 69 -15.20 -14.28 -12.96
C THR A 69 -13.81 -14.78 -12.67
N VAL A 70 -13.02 -13.92 -12.04
CA VAL A 70 -11.70 -14.25 -11.53
C VAL A 70 -11.82 -15.39 -10.51
N ALA A 71 -11.13 -16.50 -10.75
CA ALA A 71 -11.03 -17.58 -9.77
C ALA A 71 -10.35 -17.05 -8.50
N PRO A 72 -10.83 -17.39 -7.29
CA PRO A 72 -10.20 -16.94 -6.05
C PRO A 72 -8.83 -17.61 -5.83
N PRO A 73 -7.95 -17.04 -4.98
CA PRO A 73 -6.73 -17.70 -4.56
C PRO A 73 -7.03 -19.02 -3.84
N ALA A 74 -6.05 -19.93 -3.81
CA ALA A 74 -6.18 -21.16 -3.01
C ALA A 74 -6.40 -20.83 -1.53
N ALA A 75 -7.13 -21.69 -0.82
CA ALA A 75 -7.43 -21.48 0.59
C ALA A 75 -6.15 -21.51 1.43
N ASP A 76 -6.05 -20.56 2.37
CA ASP A 76 -4.97 -20.50 3.36
C ASP A 76 -5.57 -20.67 4.77
N PRO A 77 -5.26 -21.77 5.48
CA PRO A 77 -5.84 -22.05 6.79
C PRO A 77 -5.31 -21.13 7.89
N ARG A 78 -4.18 -20.43 7.70
CA ARG A 78 -3.57 -19.55 8.70
C ARG A 78 -4.49 -18.39 9.03
N SER A 79 -4.64 -18.02 10.29
CA SER A 79 -5.43 -16.84 10.68
C SER A 79 -4.85 -15.55 10.09
N VAL A 80 -5.72 -14.60 9.74
CA VAL A 80 -5.30 -13.27 9.29
C VAL A 80 -4.66 -12.49 10.46
N THR A 81 -3.69 -11.63 10.16
CA THR A 81 -3.22 -10.62 11.11
C THR A 81 -4.37 -9.74 11.59
N PRO A 82 -4.44 -9.39 12.89
CA PRO A 82 -5.48 -8.50 13.40
C PRO A 82 -5.40 -7.11 12.75
N HIS A 83 -6.50 -6.36 12.78
CA HIS A 83 -6.54 -5.00 12.22
C HIS A 83 -5.56 -4.04 12.91
N SER A 84 -5.26 -4.27 14.20
CA SER A 84 -4.24 -3.50 14.93
C SER A 84 -2.87 -3.64 14.28
N ALA A 85 -2.48 -4.84 13.87
CA ALA A 85 -1.20 -5.11 13.23
C ALA A 85 -1.07 -4.40 11.86
N THR A 86 -2.17 -4.26 11.11
CA THR A 86 -2.21 -3.44 9.89
C THR A 86 -1.93 -1.97 10.21
N THR A 87 -2.53 -1.43 11.27
CA THR A 87 -2.28 -0.06 11.71
C THR A 87 -0.85 0.13 12.22
N THR A 88 -0.33 -0.82 12.98
CA THR A 88 1.05 -0.83 13.47
C THR A 88 2.05 -0.88 12.31
N TRP A 89 1.83 -1.74 11.31
CA TRP A 89 2.70 -1.78 10.13
C TRP A 89 2.77 -0.44 9.40
N ARG A 90 1.63 0.25 9.22
CA ARG A 90 1.60 1.59 8.61
C ARG A 90 2.44 2.60 9.40
N ARG A 91 2.40 2.55 10.73
CA ARG A 91 3.26 3.38 11.59
C ARG A 91 4.73 2.97 11.48
N VAL A 92 5.03 1.68 11.47
CA VAL A 92 6.39 1.15 11.28
C VAL A 92 7.00 1.67 9.98
N VAL A 93 6.31 1.57 8.84
CA VAL A 93 6.91 2.02 7.57
C VAL A 93 7.01 3.54 7.45
N ALA A 94 6.15 4.29 8.15
CA ALA A 94 6.19 5.76 8.17
C ALA A 94 7.28 6.30 9.09
N ASP A 95 7.39 5.79 10.31
CA ASP A 95 8.21 6.37 11.37
C ASP A 95 9.53 5.60 11.58
N TRP A 96 9.48 4.26 11.47
CA TRP A 96 10.56 3.36 11.88
C TRP A 96 10.77 2.18 10.91
N PRO A 97 11.11 2.43 9.63
CA PRO A 97 11.19 1.38 8.61
C PRO A 97 12.23 0.29 8.92
N VAL A 98 13.16 0.54 9.83
CA VAL A 98 14.11 -0.46 10.36
C VAL A 98 13.43 -1.67 11.02
N LEU A 99 12.19 -1.53 11.50
CA LEU A 99 11.41 -2.60 12.13
C LEU A 99 10.59 -3.42 11.12
N GLU A 100 10.52 -3.02 9.86
CA GLU A 100 9.63 -3.67 8.87
C GLU A 100 9.98 -5.15 8.67
N ASP A 101 11.26 -5.50 8.58
CA ASP A 101 11.70 -6.89 8.48
C ASP A 101 11.31 -7.71 9.71
N GLU A 102 11.41 -7.12 10.91
CA GLU A 102 11.02 -7.78 12.15
C GLU A 102 9.52 -8.01 12.24
N TRP A 103 8.73 -7.02 11.78
CA TRP A 103 7.29 -7.13 11.69
C TRP A 103 6.88 -8.30 10.77
N VAL A 104 7.44 -8.37 9.55
CA VAL A 104 7.12 -9.45 8.60
C VAL A 104 7.53 -10.81 9.16
N LEU A 105 8.72 -10.92 9.76
CA LEU A 105 9.16 -12.16 10.40
C LEU A 105 8.30 -12.54 11.61
N ALA A 106 7.77 -11.58 12.37
CA ALA A 106 6.84 -11.86 13.47
C ALA A 106 5.49 -12.40 12.95
N VAL A 107 4.98 -11.89 11.83
CA VAL A 107 3.79 -12.46 11.16
C VAL A 107 4.04 -13.90 10.73
N ILE A 108 5.19 -14.18 10.11
CA ILE A 108 5.54 -15.54 9.68
C ILE A 108 5.68 -16.48 10.89
N ARG A 109 6.40 -16.06 11.94
CA ARG A 109 6.62 -16.86 13.15
C ARG A 109 5.33 -17.14 13.94
N SER A 110 4.38 -16.20 13.96
CA SER A 110 3.07 -16.40 14.59
C SER A 110 2.14 -17.32 13.78
N GLY A 111 2.59 -17.81 12.61
CA GLY A 111 1.79 -18.70 11.76
C GLY A 111 0.58 -17.99 11.14
N ARG A 112 0.62 -16.66 11.05
CA ARG A 112 -0.45 -15.84 10.49
C ARG A 112 -0.22 -15.55 9.01
N ARG A 113 -1.29 -15.19 8.31
CA ARG A 113 -1.24 -14.62 6.96
C ARG A 113 -1.50 -13.12 7.01
N LEU A 114 -0.89 -12.39 6.08
CA LEU A 114 -1.12 -10.95 5.95
C LEU A 114 -2.61 -10.63 5.72
N ALA A 115 -3.05 -9.50 6.28
CA ALA A 115 -4.30 -8.88 5.86
C ALA A 115 -4.24 -8.58 4.35
N PRO A 116 -5.30 -8.86 3.56
CA PRO A 116 -5.28 -8.71 2.11
C PRO A 116 -4.85 -7.32 1.62
N GLU A 117 -5.21 -6.26 2.36
CA GLU A 117 -4.84 -4.89 2.05
C GLU A 117 -3.35 -4.58 2.22
N LEU A 118 -2.60 -5.41 2.96
CA LEU A 118 -1.15 -5.25 3.15
C LEU A 118 -0.35 -5.93 2.05
N VAL A 119 -0.92 -6.90 1.34
CA VAL A 119 -0.17 -7.69 0.34
C VAL A 119 0.32 -6.82 -0.82
N PRO A 120 -0.51 -6.02 -1.52
CA PRO A 120 -0.02 -5.18 -2.61
C PRO A 120 1.07 -4.18 -2.19
N PRO A 121 0.91 -3.37 -1.11
CA PRO A 121 1.95 -2.39 -0.76
C PRO A 121 3.26 -3.04 -0.29
N LEU A 122 3.20 -4.17 0.43
CA LEU A 122 4.43 -4.89 0.82
C LEU A 122 5.15 -5.50 -0.39
N LEU A 123 4.44 -6.15 -1.31
CA LEU A 123 5.05 -6.70 -2.54
C LEU A 123 5.66 -5.59 -3.40
N ALA A 124 4.93 -4.49 -3.59
CA ALA A 124 5.40 -3.36 -4.39
C ALA A 124 6.65 -2.69 -3.78
N ARG A 125 6.70 -2.55 -2.46
CA ARG A 125 7.82 -1.92 -1.75
C ARG A 125 9.12 -2.73 -1.85
N HIS A 126 9.02 -4.05 -1.80
CA HIS A 126 10.19 -4.95 -1.82
C HIS A 126 10.49 -5.55 -3.19
N ARG A 127 9.86 -5.06 -4.27
CA ARG A 127 10.03 -5.62 -5.63
C ARG A 127 11.48 -5.71 -6.10
N THR A 128 12.38 -4.85 -5.61
CA THR A 128 13.81 -4.84 -5.98
C THR A 128 14.70 -5.67 -5.06
N ASP A 129 14.17 -6.24 -3.97
CA ASP A 129 14.90 -7.05 -3.01
C ASP A 129 14.29 -8.45 -2.97
N ALA A 130 14.98 -9.43 -3.59
CA ALA A 130 14.45 -10.78 -3.73
C ALA A 130 14.19 -11.46 -2.39
N THR A 131 15.05 -11.24 -1.40
CA THR A 131 14.94 -11.86 -0.08
C THR A 131 13.75 -11.29 0.68
N ARG A 132 13.60 -9.96 0.72
CA ARG A 132 12.44 -9.32 1.36
C ARG A 132 11.13 -9.62 0.63
N HIS A 133 11.15 -9.62 -0.69
CA HIS A 133 9.99 -10.00 -1.51
C HIS A 133 9.55 -11.44 -1.22
N ALA A 134 10.50 -12.37 -1.13
CA ALA A 134 10.22 -13.77 -0.77
C ALA A 134 9.63 -13.90 0.65
N ARG A 135 10.11 -13.12 1.64
CA ARG A 135 9.49 -13.07 2.98
C ARG A 135 8.04 -12.58 2.91
N VAL A 136 7.76 -11.53 2.14
CA VAL A 136 6.39 -11.04 1.96
C VAL A 136 5.52 -12.10 1.30
N LEU A 137 6.01 -12.80 0.28
CA LEU A 137 5.27 -13.90 -0.34
C LEU A 137 4.95 -15.03 0.65
N ALA A 138 5.92 -15.42 1.48
CA ALA A 138 5.70 -16.41 2.54
C ALA A 138 4.60 -15.95 3.52
N ALA A 139 4.62 -14.67 3.91
CA ALA A 139 3.61 -14.08 4.80
C ALA A 139 2.23 -13.92 4.12
N ALA A 140 2.19 -13.63 2.81
CA ALA A 140 0.96 -13.48 2.03
C ALA A 140 0.28 -14.83 1.72
N GLY A 141 1.06 -15.90 1.58
CA GLY A 141 0.55 -17.21 1.18
C GLY A 141 0.05 -17.24 -0.27
N PRO A 142 -0.94 -18.10 -0.57
CA PRO A 142 -1.51 -18.23 -1.91
C PRO A 142 -2.03 -16.92 -2.50
N LEU A 143 -2.49 -15.98 -1.66
CA LEU A 143 -2.95 -14.67 -2.10
C LEU A 143 -1.84 -13.87 -2.80
N GLY A 144 -0.60 -13.98 -2.32
CA GLY A 144 0.54 -13.25 -2.90
C GLY A 144 0.84 -13.70 -4.33
N ALA A 145 0.93 -15.01 -4.57
CA ALA A 145 1.15 -15.58 -5.90
C ALA A 145 -0.01 -15.24 -6.84
N TRP A 146 -1.24 -15.44 -6.37
CA TRP A 146 -2.44 -15.09 -7.14
C TRP A 146 -2.45 -13.60 -7.52
N MET A 147 -2.10 -12.69 -6.62
CA MET A 147 -2.03 -11.25 -6.93
C MET A 147 -0.96 -10.93 -7.97
N ILE A 148 0.15 -11.66 -8.01
CA ILE A 148 1.20 -11.49 -9.02
C ILE A 148 0.72 -11.97 -10.39
N ASP A 149 0.02 -13.12 -10.46
CA ASP A 149 -0.56 -13.61 -11.71
C ASP A 149 -1.54 -12.60 -12.30
N TRP A 150 -2.35 -11.97 -11.45
CA TRP A 150 -3.28 -10.90 -11.84
C TRP A 150 -2.61 -9.56 -12.13
N SER A 151 -1.51 -9.25 -11.45
CA SER A 151 -0.79 -7.97 -11.56
C SER A 151 0.72 -8.21 -11.57
N PRO A 152 1.32 -8.52 -12.75
CA PRO A 152 2.74 -8.84 -12.86
C PRO A 152 3.69 -7.76 -12.33
N ARG A 153 3.22 -6.50 -12.23
CA ARG A 153 3.96 -5.40 -11.59
C ARG A 153 4.29 -5.61 -10.11
N LEU A 154 3.60 -6.54 -9.45
CA LEU A 154 3.85 -6.92 -8.05
C LEU A 154 4.94 -8.00 -7.94
N ALA A 155 5.39 -8.59 -9.06
CA ALA A 155 6.47 -9.56 -9.06
C ALA A 155 7.81 -8.93 -8.64
N CYS A 156 8.70 -9.76 -8.12
CA CYS A 156 10.08 -9.36 -7.89
C CYS A 156 10.74 -9.02 -9.23
N SER A 157 11.42 -7.87 -9.29
CA SER A 157 12.21 -7.42 -10.43
C SER A 157 13.72 -7.61 -10.24
N SER A 158 14.14 -8.16 -9.10
CA SER A 158 15.56 -8.43 -8.85
C SER A 158 16.07 -9.57 -9.74
N GLN A 159 17.29 -9.41 -10.26
CA GLN A 159 18.00 -10.46 -11.00
C GLN A 159 18.69 -11.46 -10.07
N GLN A 160 18.81 -11.12 -8.78
CA GLN A 160 19.43 -11.98 -7.79
C GLN A 160 18.36 -12.89 -7.18
N PRO A 161 18.65 -14.20 -7.00
CA PRO A 161 17.76 -15.07 -6.26
C PRO A 161 17.69 -14.67 -4.78
N PRO A 162 16.60 -15.02 -4.07
CA PRO A 162 16.52 -14.82 -2.62
C PRO A 162 17.61 -15.62 -1.91
N VAL A 163 18.20 -15.02 -0.87
CA VAL A 163 19.19 -15.70 -0.01
C VAL A 163 18.44 -16.49 1.05
N THR A 164 18.44 -17.82 0.93
CA THR A 164 17.65 -18.74 1.77
C THR A 164 17.93 -18.57 3.26
N GLU A 165 19.20 -18.42 3.63
CA GLU A 165 19.63 -18.25 5.02
C GLU A 165 19.05 -16.98 5.65
N LEU A 166 18.83 -15.95 4.83
CA LEU A 166 18.28 -14.68 5.29
C LEU A 166 16.75 -14.70 5.37
N LEU A 167 16.04 -15.68 4.79
CA LEU A 167 14.57 -15.69 4.80
C LEU A 167 13.99 -15.69 6.22
N ALA A 168 14.67 -16.33 7.18
CA ALA A 168 14.26 -16.37 8.58
C ALA A 168 15.07 -15.44 9.51
N ALA A 169 16.09 -14.75 8.99
CA ALA A 169 16.98 -13.91 9.78
C ALA A 169 16.72 -12.42 9.55
N LEU A 170 16.90 -11.62 10.61
CA LEU A 170 16.92 -10.17 10.48
C LEU A 170 18.22 -9.73 9.78
N PRO A 171 18.18 -8.66 8.96
CA PRO A 171 19.41 -8.11 8.42
C PRO A 171 20.27 -7.55 9.56
N GLU A 172 21.58 -7.71 9.42
CA GLU A 172 22.55 -7.08 10.31
C GLU A 172 22.43 -5.57 10.21
N LEU A 173 22.51 -4.90 11.36
CA LEU A 173 22.52 -3.45 11.44
C LEU A 173 23.82 -2.99 12.09
N PRO A 174 24.45 -1.93 11.58
CA PRO A 174 25.68 -1.42 12.16
C PRO A 174 25.39 -0.85 13.56
N ILE A 175 26.08 -1.39 14.56
CA ILE A 175 26.06 -0.96 15.95
C ILE A 175 27.51 -0.74 16.39
N LEU A 176 27.76 0.36 17.11
CA LEU A 176 29.08 0.67 17.64
C LEU A 176 29.60 -0.48 18.52
N PRO A 177 30.86 -0.92 18.38
CA PRO A 177 31.43 -2.04 19.15
C PRO A 177 31.22 -1.91 20.66
N GLU A 178 31.35 -0.71 21.21
CA GLU A 178 31.13 -0.40 22.62
C GLU A 178 29.67 -0.57 23.09
N LEU A 179 28.70 -0.53 22.18
CA LEU A 179 27.29 -0.73 22.47
C LEU A 179 26.84 -2.19 22.25
N GLN A 180 27.60 -2.99 21.50
CA GLN A 180 27.25 -4.39 21.22
C GLN A 180 27.02 -5.25 22.47
N PRO A 181 27.79 -5.11 23.58
CA PRO A 181 27.53 -5.87 24.81
C PRO A 181 26.12 -5.66 25.38
N LEU A 182 25.47 -4.52 25.08
CA LEU A 182 24.11 -4.23 25.54
C LEU A 182 23.05 -5.13 24.87
N LEU A 183 23.34 -5.77 23.74
CA LEU A 183 22.42 -6.70 23.09
C LEU A 183 22.16 -7.97 23.92
N ALA A 184 23.14 -8.37 24.73
CA ALA A 184 23.07 -9.55 25.60
C ALA A 184 22.96 -9.21 27.09
N ALA A 185 23.03 -7.92 27.45
CA ALA A 185 22.99 -7.50 28.84
C ALA A 185 21.57 -7.61 29.45
N PRO A 186 21.45 -7.80 30.77
CA PRO A 186 20.15 -7.83 31.45
C PRO A 186 19.33 -6.55 31.23
N PRO A 187 17.99 -6.63 31.14
CA PRO A 187 17.12 -5.48 30.89
C PRO A 187 17.41 -4.24 31.75
N ALA A 188 17.64 -4.45 33.05
CA ALA A 188 17.91 -3.37 33.99
C ALA A 188 19.27 -2.69 33.73
N GLN A 189 20.28 -3.43 33.27
CA GLN A 189 21.58 -2.86 32.93
C GLN A 189 21.48 -2.01 31.66
N VAL A 190 20.84 -2.53 30.61
CA VAL A 190 20.63 -1.79 29.34
C VAL A 190 19.88 -0.48 29.60
N ALA A 191 18.79 -0.54 30.35
CA ALA A 191 17.98 0.62 30.70
C ALA A 191 18.79 1.70 31.45
N ARG A 192 19.59 1.30 32.46
CA ARG A 192 20.45 2.22 33.20
C ARG A 192 21.53 2.85 32.32
N THR A 193 22.21 2.05 31.50
CA THR A 193 23.30 2.55 30.63
C THR A 193 22.79 3.57 29.62
N LEU A 194 21.67 3.27 28.94
CA LEU A 194 21.10 4.18 27.95
C LEU A 194 20.58 5.47 28.59
N ALA A 195 19.84 5.37 29.70
CA ALA A 195 19.32 6.54 30.40
C ALA A 195 20.44 7.43 30.96
N ALA A 196 21.51 6.83 31.52
CA ALA A 196 22.66 7.58 32.01
C ALA A 196 23.40 8.30 30.87
N GLY A 197 23.66 7.63 29.74
CA GLY A 197 24.33 8.23 28.59
C GLY A 197 23.53 9.36 27.94
N LEU A 198 22.19 9.24 27.90
CA LEU A 198 21.30 10.31 27.42
C LEU A 198 21.26 11.49 28.41
N SER A 199 21.20 11.21 29.72
CA SER A 199 21.15 12.25 30.76
C SER A 199 22.45 13.04 30.87
N SER A 200 23.59 12.38 30.65
CA SER A 200 24.92 13.01 30.66
C SER A 200 25.32 13.63 29.29
N ALA A 201 24.43 13.60 28.30
CA ALA A 201 24.67 14.04 26.93
C ALA A 201 25.83 13.33 26.20
N GLN A 202 26.33 12.21 26.73
CA GLN A 202 27.31 11.35 26.05
C GLN A 202 26.69 10.67 24.83
N LEU A 203 25.41 10.30 24.92
CA LEU A 203 24.60 9.81 23.81
C LEU A 203 23.75 10.95 23.26
N GLY A 204 24.34 11.72 22.33
CA GLY A 204 23.67 12.81 21.62
C GLY A 204 23.13 12.43 20.24
N GLY A 205 22.64 13.44 19.50
CA GLY A 205 22.05 13.27 18.17
C GLY A 205 22.95 12.58 17.13
N SER A 206 24.27 12.71 17.25
CA SER A 206 25.25 11.99 16.41
C SER A 206 25.14 10.47 16.52
N HIS A 207 24.64 9.96 17.65
CA HIS A 207 24.46 8.52 17.89
C HIS A 207 23.07 8.02 17.47
N ARG A 208 22.19 8.87 16.90
CA ARG A 208 20.81 8.51 16.61
C ARG A 208 20.69 7.21 15.80
N ALA A 209 21.43 7.11 14.70
CA ALA A 209 21.34 5.94 13.81
C ALA A 209 21.75 4.64 14.52
N VAL A 210 22.87 4.66 15.25
CA VAL A 210 23.40 3.47 15.94
C VAL A 210 22.52 3.07 17.14
N LEU A 211 21.90 4.04 17.83
CA LEU A 211 20.97 3.76 18.92
C LEU A 211 19.64 3.20 18.40
N VAL A 212 19.13 3.71 17.27
CA VAL A 212 17.97 3.12 16.59
C VAL A 212 18.25 1.65 16.21
N ASN A 213 19.44 1.37 15.64
CA ASN A 213 19.85 0.02 15.30
C ASN A 213 19.98 -0.89 16.53
N LEU A 214 20.54 -0.38 17.63
CA LEU A 214 20.62 -1.08 18.91
C LEU A 214 19.23 -1.46 19.43
N LEU A 215 18.29 -0.51 19.47
CA LEU A 215 16.91 -0.75 19.92
C LEU A 215 16.16 -1.72 19.00
N ALA A 216 16.44 -1.69 17.69
CA ALA A 216 15.87 -2.62 16.72
C ALA A 216 16.45 -4.04 16.79
N ARG A 217 17.54 -4.27 17.53
CA ARG A 217 18.21 -5.60 17.65
C ARG A 217 18.32 -6.12 19.06
N MET A 218 18.09 -5.30 20.09
CA MET A 218 18.09 -5.76 21.47
C MET A 218 16.98 -6.78 21.74
N GLN A 219 17.13 -7.55 22.82
CA GLN A 219 16.11 -8.50 23.26
C GLN A 219 14.77 -7.79 23.54
N ALA A 220 13.67 -8.38 23.07
CA ALA A 220 12.33 -7.80 23.22
C ALA A 220 11.94 -7.60 24.70
N SER A 221 12.42 -8.48 25.59
CA SER A 221 12.24 -8.39 27.05
C SER A 221 12.87 -7.14 27.68
N SER A 222 13.86 -6.51 27.02
CA SER A 222 14.51 -5.30 27.50
C SER A 222 13.71 -4.02 27.18
N LEU A 223 12.84 -4.05 26.16
CA LEU A 223 12.16 -2.86 25.65
C LEU A 223 11.33 -2.11 26.72
N PRO A 224 10.52 -2.77 27.58
CA PRO A 224 9.71 -2.06 28.57
C PRO A 224 10.55 -1.38 29.67
N ALA A 225 11.70 -1.96 30.01
CA ALA A 225 12.62 -1.36 30.98
C ALA A 225 13.35 -0.15 30.36
N VAL A 226 13.80 -0.28 29.11
CA VAL A 226 14.48 0.78 28.36
C VAL A 226 13.54 1.96 28.13
N ALA A 227 12.33 1.74 27.63
CA ALA A 227 11.36 2.81 27.35
C ALA A 227 11.07 3.64 28.62
N ARG A 228 10.74 2.97 29.73
CA ARG A 228 10.48 3.63 31.03
C ARG A 228 11.67 4.38 31.59
N ALA A 229 12.90 3.93 31.34
CA ALA A 229 14.10 4.61 31.81
C ALA A 229 14.42 5.85 30.96
N ILE A 230 14.21 5.76 29.64
CA ILE A 230 14.41 6.87 28.71
C ILE A 230 13.34 7.96 28.90
N ASP A 231 12.08 7.58 29.20
CA ASP A 231 10.99 8.52 29.51
C ASP A 231 11.26 9.40 30.75
N ARG A 232 12.26 9.05 31.56
CA ARG A 232 12.67 9.79 32.77
C ARG A 232 13.87 10.71 32.55
N VAL A 233 14.41 10.78 31.33
CA VAL A 233 15.49 11.72 31.01
C VAL A 233 14.96 13.15 31.20
N ASP A 234 15.77 13.99 31.84
CA ASP A 234 15.41 15.38 32.15
C ASP A 234 14.96 16.14 30.89
N PRO A 235 13.78 16.78 30.89
CA PRO A 235 13.31 17.58 29.76
C PRO A 235 14.26 18.72 29.33
N SER A 236 15.12 19.18 30.23
CA SER A 236 16.14 20.20 29.95
C SER A 236 17.42 19.63 29.31
N SER A 237 17.57 18.31 29.23
CA SER A 237 18.73 17.66 28.62
C SER A 237 18.82 18.01 27.12
N PRO A 238 20.03 18.28 26.60
CA PRO A 238 20.22 18.49 25.16
C PRO A 238 19.88 17.23 24.33
N SER A 239 19.82 16.04 24.95
CA SER A 239 19.44 14.78 24.31
C SER A 239 17.94 14.48 24.37
N ILE A 240 17.08 15.37 24.88
CA ILE A 240 15.65 15.08 25.09
C ILE A 240 14.91 14.67 23.82
N GLY A 241 15.17 15.34 22.68
CA GLY A 241 14.53 14.99 21.40
C GLY A 241 14.91 13.58 20.93
N LEU A 242 16.14 13.16 21.17
CA LEU A 242 16.59 11.80 20.89
C LEU A 242 15.97 10.80 21.87
N ALA A 243 15.92 11.13 23.16
CA ALA A 243 15.29 10.30 24.18
C ALA A 243 13.82 10.01 23.82
N PHE A 244 13.04 11.04 23.48
CA PHE A 244 11.64 10.88 23.06
C PHE A 244 11.51 9.97 21.84
N ALA A 245 12.36 10.15 20.83
CA ALA A 245 12.36 9.33 19.63
C ALA A 245 12.68 7.85 19.94
N LEU A 246 13.67 7.58 20.80
CA LEU A 246 14.05 6.22 21.20
C LEU A 246 12.99 5.56 22.08
N ALA A 247 12.35 6.30 22.98
CA ALA A 247 11.24 5.80 23.77
C ALA A 247 10.05 5.41 22.86
N HIS A 248 9.70 6.27 21.89
CA HIS A 248 8.67 5.97 20.91
C HIS A 248 8.97 4.68 20.11
N LEU A 249 10.22 4.53 19.63
CA LEU A 249 10.67 3.30 18.96
C LEU A 249 10.53 2.07 19.86
N ALA A 250 10.97 2.16 21.12
CA ALA A 250 10.91 1.04 22.07
C ALA A 250 9.47 0.62 22.37
N HIS A 251 8.57 1.59 22.60
CA HIS A 251 7.14 1.36 22.82
C HIS A 251 6.48 0.73 21.60
N LEU A 252 6.73 1.26 20.40
CA LEU A 252 6.17 0.72 19.16
C LEU A 252 6.63 -0.72 18.91
N ARG A 253 7.93 -0.98 19.03
CA ARG A 253 8.50 -2.33 18.83
C ARG A 253 7.93 -3.33 19.84
N HIS A 254 7.80 -2.93 21.11
CA HIS A 254 7.21 -3.79 22.13
C HIS A 254 5.73 -4.09 21.85
N HIS A 255 4.95 -3.07 21.49
CA HIS A 255 3.54 -3.23 21.12
C HIS A 255 3.38 -4.16 19.93
N MET A 256 4.16 -3.93 18.86
CA MET A 256 4.19 -4.74 17.65
C MET A 256 4.43 -6.23 17.91
N LEU A 257 5.43 -6.55 18.75
CA LEU A 257 5.76 -7.95 19.03
C LEU A 257 4.66 -8.60 19.88
N THR A 258 4.16 -7.88 20.88
CA THR A 258 3.14 -8.38 21.81
C THR A 258 1.79 -8.60 21.11
N GLU A 259 1.37 -7.71 20.20
CA GLU A 259 0.10 -7.88 19.49
C GLU A 259 0.10 -9.08 18.54
N LEU A 260 1.24 -9.42 17.94
CA LEU A 260 1.36 -10.56 17.03
C LEU A 260 1.52 -11.90 17.76
N GLU A 261 2.05 -11.88 18.98
CA GLU A 261 2.14 -13.06 19.85
C GLU A 261 0.82 -13.39 20.55
N LEU A 262 0.01 -12.38 20.91
CA LEU A 262 -1.23 -12.55 21.66
C LEU A 262 -2.50 -12.67 20.80
N ALA A 263 -2.47 -12.21 19.55
CA ALA A 263 -3.59 -12.36 18.62
C ALA A 263 -3.76 -13.82 18.22
#